data_AF-A0A2E6NSU7-F1
#
_entry.id   AF-A0A2E6NSU7-F1
#
_cell.length_a   1.000
_cell.length_b   1.000
_cell.length_c   1.000
_cell.angle_alpha   90.00
_cell.angle_beta   90.00
_cell.angle_gamma   90.00
#
_symmetry.space_group_name_H-M   'P 1'
#
loop_
_entity.id
_entity.type
_entity.pdbx_description
1 polymer ?
#
loop_
_entity_poly.entity_id
_entity_poly.type
_entity_poly.pdbx_seq_one_letter_code
_entity_poly.pdbx_strand_id
1 'polypeptide(L)'
;MKNYEIKALIFDVFGTVVDWRKTLKKNLNDFLPKALSNSDLEIFAREWRKGYSDYISDFNDNKTDWKNVDEIHKNKLIEILKSFNLYNSMNKGSINKLNRIWHQLEPWEDTVEGLDLLKSKFSIGTLSNGNFSLLLNMSKFSKLHWDFIFSGDIFMKYKPNKFVYEKACDYLGLKNDEVMLVAAHENDLLAAEKSGLKTGFVYRPFEHSDKPKKRLINNFDYNVNSFIELYNQIK
;
A
#
# COMPACT_ATOMS: atom_id res chain seq x y z
N MET A 1 20.97 24.06 -12.10
CA MET A 1 20.27 23.69 -10.85
C MET A 1 20.94 22.42 -10.33
N LYS A 2 21.31 22.35 -9.05
CA LYS A 2 21.99 21.16 -8.52
C LYS A 2 21.02 19.97 -8.63
N ASN A 3 21.29 19.04 -9.55
CA ASN A 3 20.65 17.73 -9.52
C ASN A 3 21.21 17.02 -8.29
N TYR A 4 20.44 17.00 -7.20
CA TYR A 4 20.79 16.17 -6.06
C TYR A 4 20.54 14.71 -6.45
N GLU A 5 21.53 13.87 -6.17
CA GLU A 5 21.51 12.44 -6.48
C GLU A 5 20.58 11.73 -5.49
N ILE A 6 19.54 11.06 -6.00
CA ILE A 6 18.61 10.25 -5.19
C ILE A 6 19.41 9.11 -4.55
N LYS A 7 19.25 8.89 -3.25
CA LYS A 7 19.98 7.87 -2.48
C LYS A 7 19.08 6.75 -1.95
N ALA A 8 17.82 7.08 -1.68
CA ALA A 8 16.85 6.13 -1.16
C ALA A 8 15.50 6.22 -1.86
N LEU A 9 14.85 5.08 -2.01
CA LEU A 9 13.51 4.95 -2.56
C LEU A 9 12.60 4.38 -1.48
N ILE A 10 11.53 5.11 -1.18
CA ILE A 10 10.49 4.65 -0.27
C ILE A 10 9.20 4.40 -1.05
N PHE A 11 8.53 3.29 -0.77
CA PHE A 11 7.41 2.82 -1.60
C PHE A 11 6.10 2.86 -0.83
N ASP A 12 5.07 3.45 -1.45
CA ASP A 12 3.72 3.00 -1.14
C ASP A 12 3.59 1.51 -1.49
N VAL A 13 2.77 0.75 -0.75
CA VAL A 13 2.71 -0.71 -0.90
C VAL A 13 1.39 -1.18 -1.52
N PHE A 14 0.26 -0.85 -0.90
CA PHE A 14 -1.04 -1.39 -1.30
C PHE A 14 -1.54 -0.72 -2.59
N GLY A 15 -1.51 -1.45 -3.70
CA GLY A 15 -1.87 -0.94 -5.02
C GLY A 15 -0.65 -0.57 -5.84
N THR A 16 0.40 -0.03 -5.20
CA THR A 16 1.66 0.35 -5.86
C THR A 16 2.58 -0.86 -6.11
N VAL A 17 2.77 -1.70 -5.09
CA VAL A 17 3.65 -2.88 -5.10
C VAL A 17 2.84 -4.17 -5.25
N VAL A 18 1.67 -4.24 -4.63
CA VAL A 18 0.83 -5.46 -4.63
C VAL A 18 -0.57 -5.22 -5.18
N ASP A 19 -1.11 -6.22 -5.88
CA ASP A 19 -2.49 -6.25 -6.35
C ASP A 19 -3.42 -6.80 -5.25
N TRP A 20 -3.86 -5.89 -4.38
CA TRP A 20 -4.73 -6.23 -3.27
C TRP A 20 -6.09 -6.76 -3.75
N ARG A 21 -6.65 -6.18 -4.83
CA ARG A 21 -8.01 -6.48 -5.29
C ARG A 21 -8.10 -7.90 -5.85
N LYS A 22 -7.23 -8.26 -6.79
CA LYS A 22 -7.26 -9.59 -7.40
C LYS A 22 -6.92 -10.67 -6.39
N THR A 23 -5.94 -10.42 -5.51
CA THR A 23 -5.60 -11.36 -4.44
C THR A 23 -6.81 -11.63 -3.54
N LEU A 24 -7.48 -10.58 -3.05
CA LEU A 24 -8.65 -10.75 -2.19
C LEU A 24 -9.74 -11.55 -2.91
N LYS A 25 -10.11 -11.15 -4.13
CA LYS A 25 -11.14 -11.86 -4.90
C LYS A 25 -10.80 -13.34 -5.12
N LYS A 26 -9.54 -13.65 -5.42
CA LYS A 26 -9.08 -15.02 -5.66
C LYS A 26 -9.20 -15.88 -4.41
N ASN A 27 -8.85 -15.36 -3.24
CA ASN A 27 -8.66 -16.16 -2.04
C ASN A 27 -9.84 -16.10 -1.06
N LEU A 28 -10.72 -15.10 -1.12
CA LEU A 28 -11.81 -14.89 -0.14
C LEU A 28 -12.65 -16.15 0.08
N ASN A 29 -13.04 -16.85 -1.00
CA ASN A 29 -13.88 -18.05 -0.91
C ASN A 29 -13.22 -19.21 -0.16
N ASP A 30 -11.90 -19.26 -0.05
CA ASP A 30 -11.19 -20.29 0.71
C ASP A 30 -11.35 -20.13 2.23
N PHE A 31 -11.77 -18.95 2.69
CA PHE A 31 -11.89 -18.60 4.09
C PHE A 31 -13.34 -18.32 4.54
N LEU A 32 -14.26 -18.14 3.59
CA LEU A 32 -15.66 -17.86 3.89
C LEU A 32 -16.44 -19.17 4.16
N PRO A 33 -17.43 -19.14 5.07
CA PRO A 33 -18.22 -20.33 5.40
C PRO A 33 -19.17 -20.76 4.26
N LYS A 34 -19.39 -19.86 3.29
CA LYS A 34 -20.16 -20.10 2.08
C LYS A 34 -19.52 -19.34 0.94
N ALA A 35 -19.37 -19.99 -0.21
CA ALA A 35 -18.84 -19.35 -1.41
C ALA A 35 -19.76 -18.22 -1.89
N LEU A 36 -19.16 -17.10 -2.23
CA LEU A 36 -19.79 -15.95 -2.85
C LEU A 36 -19.60 -15.97 -4.37
N SER A 37 -20.50 -15.31 -5.08
CA SER A 37 -20.38 -15.09 -6.52
C SER A 37 -19.22 -14.14 -6.85
N ASN A 38 -18.75 -14.14 -8.10
CA ASN A 38 -17.68 -13.22 -8.53
C ASN A 38 -18.05 -11.73 -8.34
N SER A 39 -19.31 -11.37 -8.52
CA SER A 39 -19.80 -10.00 -8.27
C SER A 39 -19.80 -9.66 -6.79
N ASP A 40 -20.21 -10.59 -5.94
CA ASP A 40 -20.21 -10.39 -4.49
C ASP A 40 -18.79 -10.27 -3.93
N LEU A 41 -17.85 -11.07 -4.44
CA LEU A 41 -16.43 -10.97 -4.10
C LEU A 41 -15.84 -9.61 -4.47
N GLU A 42 -16.22 -9.06 -5.63
CA GLU A 42 -15.82 -7.71 -6.03
C GLU A 42 -16.38 -6.64 -5.07
N ILE A 43 -17.67 -6.74 -4.72
CA ILE A 43 -18.30 -5.84 -3.75
C ILE A 43 -17.61 -5.95 -2.40
N PHE A 44 -17.36 -7.17 -1.92
CA PHE A 44 -16.69 -7.44 -0.65
C PHE A 44 -15.31 -6.77 -0.61
N ALA A 45 -14.46 -7.03 -1.60
CA ALA A 45 -13.09 -6.48 -1.64
C ALA A 45 -13.10 -4.94 -1.69
N ARG A 46 -14.00 -4.35 -2.48
CA ARG A 46 -14.12 -2.89 -2.62
C ARG A 46 -14.62 -2.24 -1.33
N GLU A 47 -15.67 -2.78 -0.70
CA GLU A 47 -16.19 -2.26 0.57
C GLU A 47 -15.17 -2.40 1.70
N TRP A 48 -14.38 -3.46 1.69
CA TRP A 48 -13.32 -3.65 2.66
C TRP A 48 -12.23 -2.59 2.51
N ARG A 49 -11.76 -2.35 1.28
CA ARG A 49 -10.80 -1.28 0.98
C ARG A 49 -11.37 0.10 1.29
N LYS A 50 -12.66 0.33 1.04
CA LYS A 50 -13.34 1.60 1.36
C LYS A 50 -13.31 1.87 2.86
N GLY A 51 -13.62 0.87 3.70
CA GLY A 51 -13.60 1.06 5.16
C GLY A 51 -12.22 1.43 5.70
N TYR A 52 -11.15 0.94 5.08
CA TYR A 52 -9.81 1.45 5.36
C TYR A 52 -9.69 2.94 5.00
N SER A 53 -10.01 3.32 3.77
CA SER A 53 -9.87 4.71 3.32
C SER A 53 -10.70 5.70 4.15
N ASP A 54 -11.93 5.33 4.50
CA ASP A 54 -12.81 6.13 5.35
C ASP A 54 -12.17 6.36 6.73
N TYR A 55 -11.66 5.30 7.38
CA TYR A 55 -11.02 5.42 8.69
C TYR A 55 -9.77 6.30 8.66
N ILE A 56 -8.93 6.17 7.64
CA ILE A 56 -7.73 7.01 7.49
C ILE A 56 -8.12 8.48 7.31
N SER A 57 -9.18 8.75 6.54
CA SER A 57 -9.71 10.11 6.38
C SER A 57 -10.20 10.67 7.72
N ASP A 58 -11.03 9.91 8.44
CA ASP A 58 -11.56 10.33 9.74
C ASP A 58 -10.46 10.56 10.77
N PHE A 59 -9.42 9.73 10.79
CA PHE A 59 -8.27 9.94 11.67
C PHE A 59 -7.52 11.23 11.34
N ASN A 60 -7.27 11.50 10.06
CA ASN A 60 -6.56 12.72 9.64
C ASN A 60 -7.40 13.99 9.86
N ASP A 61 -8.73 13.86 9.87
CA ASP A 61 -9.67 14.92 10.26
C ASP A 61 -9.86 15.05 11.79
N ASN A 62 -9.14 14.26 12.60
CA ASN A 62 -9.25 14.20 14.06
C ASN A 62 -10.66 13.79 14.56
N LYS A 63 -11.38 12.96 13.80
CA LYS A 63 -12.72 12.43 14.15
C LYS A 63 -12.67 11.08 14.85
N THR A 64 -11.53 10.40 14.84
CA THR A 64 -11.35 9.08 15.47
C THR A 64 -9.93 8.91 16.01
N ASP A 65 -9.77 7.95 16.91
CA ASP A 65 -8.50 7.63 17.55
C ASP A 65 -7.61 6.74 16.68
N TRP A 66 -6.33 6.66 17.06
CA TRP A 66 -5.39 5.75 16.42
C TRP A 66 -5.82 4.29 16.60
N LYS A 67 -5.74 3.53 15.51
CA LYS A 67 -5.76 2.06 15.46
C LYS A 67 -4.70 1.62 14.49
N ASN A 68 -4.18 0.40 14.60
CA ASN A 68 -3.40 -0.19 13.51
C ASN A 68 -4.32 -0.65 12.36
N VAL A 69 -3.75 -0.86 11.17
CA VAL A 69 -4.52 -1.22 9.97
C VAL A 69 -5.18 -2.60 10.09
N ASP A 70 -4.57 -3.56 10.78
CA ASP A 70 -5.18 -4.85 11.09
C ASP A 70 -6.53 -4.72 11.82
N GLU A 71 -6.61 -3.83 12.81
CA GLU A 71 -7.85 -3.55 13.55
C GLU A 71 -8.88 -2.84 12.70
N ILE A 72 -8.47 -1.87 11.87
CA ILE A 72 -9.35 -1.18 10.94
C ILE A 72 -9.96 -2.19 9.95
N HIS A 73 -9.12 -3.03 9.34
CA HIS A 73 -9.58 -4.09 8.45
C HIS A 73 -10.52 -5.05 9.16
N LYS A 74 -10.22 -5.45 10.40
CA LYS A 74 -11.06 -6.40 11.13
C LYS A 74 -12.43 -5.82 11.48
N ASN A 75 -12.48 -4.55 11.89
CA ASN A 75 -13.75 -3.88 12.18
C ASN A 75 -14.63 -3.84 10.93
N LYS A 76 -14.05 -3.43 9.79
CA LYS A 76 -14.79 -3.40 8.52
C LYS A 76 -15.19 -4.81 8.05
N LEU A 77 -14.33 -5.80 8.21
CA LEU A 77 -14.62 -7.19 7.89
C LEU A 77 -15.86 -7.69 8.63
N ILE A 78 -15.99 -7.39 9.93
CA ILE A 78 -17.15 -7.79 10.72
C ILE A 78 -18.45 -7.18 10.18
N GLU A 79 -18.43 -5.90 9.77
CA GLU A 79 -19.58 -5.25 9.14
C GLU A 79 -19.98 -5.95 7.84
N ILE A 80 -19.02 -6.24 6.97
CA ILE A 80 -19.26 -6.90 5.68
C ILE A 80 -19.78 -8.33 5.90
N LEU A 81 -19.17 -9.10 6.82
CA LEU A 81 -19.66 -10.44 7.14
C LEU A 81 -21.11 -10.43 7.66
N LYS A 82 -21.53 -9.38 8.37
CA LYS A 82 -22.93 -9.21 8.78
C LYS A 82 -23.83 -8.89 7.59
N SER A 83 -23.43 -7.99 6.69
CA SER A 83 -24.25 -7.64 5.52
C SER A 83 -24.46 -8.83 4.56
N PHE A 84 -23.50 -9.74 4.49
CA PHE A 84 -23.61 -11.00 3.73
C PHE A 84 -24.23 -12.17 4.51
N ASN A 85 -24.68 -11.97 5.76
CA ASN A 85 -25.20 -13.03 6.64
C ASN A 85 -24.21 -14.19 6.91
N LEU A 86 -22.90 -13.92 6.86
CA LEU A 86 -21.85 -14.92 7.08
C LEU A 86 -21.29 -14.90 8.51
N TYR A 87 -21.44 -13.79 9.23
CA TYR A 87 -20.81 -13.57 10.54
C TYR A 87 -21.12 -14.66 11.57
N ASN A 88 -22.40 -15.05 11.71
CA ASN A 88 -22.84 -16.04 12.70
C ASN A 88 -22.33 -17.47 12.42
N SER A 89 -21.81 -17.73 11.21
CA SER A 89 -21.22 -19.03 10.83
C SER A 89 -19.71 -19.09 11.06
N MET A 90 -19.11 -18.04 11.64
CA MET A 90 -17.67 -17.95 11.86
C MET A 90 -17.34 -17.70 13.33
N ASN A 91 -16.29 -18.36 13.81
CA ASN A 91 -15.70 -18.06 15.11
C ASN A 91 -14.60 -16.97 14.99
N LYS A 92 -14.17 -16.44 16.14
CA LYS A 92 -13.12 -15.40 16.21
C LYS A 92 -11.82 -15.82 15.51
N GLY A 93 -11.44 -17.10 15.58
CA GLY A 93 -10.25 -17.64 14.93
C GLY A 93 -10.34 -17.59 13.41
N SER A 94 -11.48 -18.01 12.84
CA SER A 94 -11.72 -17.95 11.38
C SER A 94 -11.77 -16.52 10.88
N ILE A 95 -12.42 -15.60 11.62
CA ILE A 95 -12.43 -14.16 11.27
C ILE A 95 -11.01 -13.58 11.29
N ASN A 96 -10.20 -13.94 12.30
CA ASN A 96 -8.82 -13.50 12.37
C ASN A 96 -8.00 -14.04 11.17
N LYS A 97 -8.17 -15.32 10.80
CA LYS A 97 -7.50 -15.91 9.63
C LYS A 97 -7.91 -15.19 8.33
N LEU A 98 -9.19 -14.93 8.14
CA LEU A 98 -9.72 -14.17 7.01
C LEU A 98 -9.14 -12.74 6.97
N ASN A 99 -9.04 -12.05 8.11
CA ASN A 99 -8.43 -10.72 8.18
C ASN A 99 -6.96 -10.73 7.73
N ARG A 100 -6.24 -11.84 7.95
CA ARG A 100 -4.83 -11.98 7.60
C ARG A 100 -4.59 -12.16 6.09
N ILE A 101 -5.60 -12.25 5.23
CA ILE A 101 -5.38 -12.26 3.77
C ILE A 101 -4.61 -11.01 3.31
N TRP A 102 -4.80 -9.86 3.97
CA TRP A 102 -4.04 -8.63 3.70
C TRP A 102 -2.52 -8.76 3.94
N HIS A 103 -2.06 -9.82 4.61
CA HIS A 103 -0.64 -10.13 4.80
C HIS A 103 -0.06 -10.98 3.67
N GLN A 104 -0.88 -11.44 2.73
CA GLN A 104 -0.52 -12.41 1.70
C GLN A 104 -0.99 -11.93 0.33
N LEU A 105 -0.55 -10.71 -0.04
CA LEU A 105 -0.95 -10.06 -1.29
C LEU A 105 0.04 -10.33 -2.42
N GLU A 106 -0.45 -10.77 -3.56
CA GLU A 106 0.38 -11.04 -4.72
C GLU A 106 0.95 -9.73 -5.30
N PRO A 107 2.26 -9.68 -5.62
CA PRO A 107 2.88 -8.52 -6.24
C PRO A 107 2.41 -8.35 -7.70
N TRP A 108 2.56 -7.15 -8.26
CA TRP A 108 2.45 -6.99 -9.71
C TRP A 108 3.60 -7.72 -10.42
N GLU A 109 3.42 -8.07 -11.70
CA GLU A 109 4.39 -8.86 -12.48
C GLU A 109 5.81 -8.27 -12.48
N ASP A 110 5.95 -6.95 -12.55
CA ASP A 110 7.23 -6.23 -12.56
C ASP A 110 7.84 -6.01 -11.17
N THR A 111 7.08 -6.24 -10.11
CA THR A 111 7.42 -5.69 -8.79
C THR A 111 8.67 -6.32 -8.20
N VAL A 112 8.76 -7.65 -8.18
CA VAL A 112 9.89 -8.33 -7.51
C VAL A 112 11.20 -8.04 -8.24
N GLU A 113 11.22 -8.24 -9.57
CA GLU A 113 12.40 -7.93 -10.40
C GLU A 113 12.78 -6.46 -10.32
N GLY A 114 11.81 -5.55 -10.44
CA GLY A 114 12.07 -4.12 -10.41
C GLY A 114 12.60 -3.64 -9.06
N LEU A 115 12.09 -4.18 -7.95
CA LEU A 115 12.63 -3.88 -6.62
C LEU A 115 14.08 -4.38 -6.48
N ASP A 116 14.39 -5.58 -6.95
CA ASP A 116 15.76 -6.13 -6.88
C ASP A 116 16.75 -5.31 -7.72
N LEU A 117 16.34 -4.86 -8.91
CA LEU A 117 17.14 -3.95 -9.74
C LEU A 117 17.38 -2.61 -9.03
N LEU A 118 16.33 -1.99 -8.47
CA LEU A 118 16.44 -0.71 -7.76
C LEU A 118 17.32 -0.86 -6.50
N LYS A 119 17.16 -1.93 -5.74
CA LYS A 119 17.97 -2.26 -4.56
C LYS A 119 19.46 -2.36 -4.86
N SER A 120 19.84 -2.81 -6.05
CA SER A 120 21.25 -2.91 -6.45
C SER A 120 21.98 -1.54 -6.49
N LYS A 121 21.23 -0.44 -6.47
CA LYS A 121 21.74 0.94 -6.56
C LYS A 121 21.31 1.84 -5.39
N PHE A 122 20.11 1.63 -4.86
CA PHE A 122 19.50 2.49 -3.85
C PHE A 122 19.17 1.71 -2.59
N SER A 123 19.15 2.40 -1.44
CA SER A 123 18.47 1.84 -0.26
C SER A 123 16.96 1.87 -0.51
N ILE A 124 16.29 0.73 -0.39
CA ILE A 124 14.85 0.66 -0.67
C ILE A 124 14.06 0.20 0.56
N GLY A 125 12.87 0.78 0.76
CA GLY A 125 12.00 0.35 1.84
C GLY A 125 10.56 0.81 1.68
N THR A 126 9.71 0.39 2.60
CA THR A 126 8.30 0.81 2.58
C THR A 126 8.14 2.19 3.20
N LEU A 127 7.16 2.96 2.72
CA LEU A 127 6.48 4.01 3.48
C LEU A 127 4.98 3.79 3.35
N SER A 128 4.43 2.96 4.23
CA SER A 128 3.04 2.48 4.12
C SER A 128 2.26 2.74 5.40
N ASN A 129 0.95 3.01 5.26
CA ASN A 129 0.03 3.10 6.39
C ASN A 129 -0.17 1.76 7.09
N GLY A 130 0.10 0.63 6.41
CA GLY A 130 0.02 -0.70 7.03
C GLY A 130 0.87 -0.79 8.30
N ASN A 131 0.45 -1.63 9.25
CA ASN A 131 1.25 -1.90 10.45
C ASN A 131 2.46 -2.80 10.15
N PHE A 132 3.48 -2.73 11.00
CA PHE A 132 4.78 -3.38 10.77
C PHE A 132 4.66 -4.88 10.51
N SER A 133 3.91 -5.59 11.36
CA SER A 133 3.71 -7.05 11.22
C SER A 133 2.95 -7.43 9.94
N LEU A 134 2.09 -6.55 9.44
CA LEU A 134 1.43 -6.70 8.16
C LEU A 134 2.45 -6.67 7.03
N LEU A 135 3.21 -5.58 6.96
CA LEU A 135 4.20 -5.39 5.90
C LEU A 135 5.30 -6.44 5.94
N LEU A 136 5.75 -6.84 7.13
CA LEU A 136 6.76 -7.89 7.30
C LEU A 136 6.29 -9.23 6.76
N ASN A 137 5.05 -9.65 7.10
CA ASN A 137 4.51 -10.92 6.62
C ASN A 137 4.28 -10.90 5.10
N MET A 138 3.79 -9.78 4.56
CA MET A 138 3.63 -9.58 3.13
C MET A 138 4.97 -9.65 2.40
N SER A 139 6.01 -9.02 2.95
CA SER A 139 7.34 -9.04 2.36
C SER A 139 7.89 -10.46 2.26
N LYS A 140 7.67 -11.30 3.29
CA LYS A 140 8.05 -12.72 3.27
C LYS A 140 7.24 -13.54 2.27
N PHE A 141 5.92 -13.36 2.24
CA PHE A 141 5.03 -14.10 1.33
C PHE A 141 5.33 -13.77 -0.14
N SER A 142 5.45 -12.48 -0.44
CA SER A 142 5.58 -11.94 -1.80
C SER A 142 7.02 -11.78 -2.27
N LYS A 143 8.00 -12.18 -1.44
CA LYS A 143 9.46 -12.10 -1.71
C LYS A 143 9.90 -10.66 -2.05
N LEU A 144 9.45 -9.69 -1.26
CA LEU A 144 9.81 -8.28 -1.42
C LEU A 144 11.10 -7.99 -0.62
N HIS A 145 12.20 -7.71 -1.31
CA HIS A 145 13.53 -7.56 -0.69
C HIS A 145 13.82 -6.12 -0.21
N TRP A 146 13.11 -5.67 0.82
CA TRP A 146 13.35 -4.37 1.44
C TRP A 146 14.67 -4.33 2.25
N ASP A 147 15.34 -3.17 2.29
CA ASP A 147 16.38 -2.87 3.28
C ASP A 147 15.78 -2.49 4.64
N PHE A 148 14.63 -1.82 4.61
CA PHE A 148 13.92 -1.36 5.82
C PHE A 148 12.41 -1.29 5.60
N ILE A 149 11.66 -1.28 6.70
CA ILE A 149 10.19 -1.18 6.69
C ILE A 149 9.80 0.02 7.56
N PHE A 150 9.28 1.08 6.92
CA PHE A 150 8.53 2.11 7.63
C PHE A 150 7.03 1.88 7.47
N SER A 151 6.36 1.89 8.61
CA SER A 151 4.96 1.54 8.78
C SER A 151 4.23 2.60 9.60
N GLY A 152 2.92 2.72 9.42
CA GLY A 152 2.13 3.77 10.08
C GLY A 152 2.20 3.69 11.61
N ASP A 153 2.29 2.48 12.17
CA ASP A 153 2.39 2.22 13.60
C ASP A 153 3.75 2.57 14.22
N ILE A 154 4.84 2.57 13.45
CA ILE A 154 6.12 3.12 13.93
C ILE A 154 6.02 4.62 14.16
N PHE A 155 5.25 5.32 13.33
CA PHE A 155 5.08 6.77 13.43
C PHE A 155 3.85 7.21 14.22
N MET A 156 2.95 6.27 14.55
CA MET A 156 1.62 6.54 15.12
C MET A 156 0.85 7.61 14.32
N LYS A 157 1.04 7.59 13.00
CA LYS A 157 0.47 8.52 12.02
C LYS A 157 0.22 7.83 10.69
N TYR A 158 -0.71 8.39 9.93
CA TYR A 158 -1.03 7.95 8.58
C TYR A 158 -0.64 9.01 7.55
N LYS A 159 -0.17 8.55 6.38
CA LYS A 159 -0.17 9.35 5.16
C LYS A 159 -1.61 9.84 4.89
N PRO A 160 -1.79 11.09 4.41
CA PRO A 160 -0.78 12.01 3.88
C PRO A 160 -0.21 13.01 4.90
N ASN A 161 -0.18 12.68 6.19
CA ASN A 161 0.41 13.57 7.19
C ASN A 161 1.91 13.82 6.92
N LYS A 162 2.30 15.10 6.80
CA LYS A 162 3.69 15.54 6.51
C LYS A 162 4.75 14.86 7.39
N PHE A 163 4.42 14.65 8.66
CA PHE A 163 5.29 14.02 9.66
C PHE A 163 5.79 12.65 9.20
N VAL A 164 4.98 11.87 8.49
CA VAL A 164 5.34 10.51 8.03
C VAL A 164 6.49 10.57 7.04
N TYR A 165 6.48 11.51 6.10
CA TYR A 165 7.52 11.66 5.08
C TYR A 165 8.81 12.24 5.67
N GLU A 166 8.68 13.27 6.50
CA GLU A 166 9.82 13.92 7.18
C GLU A 166 10.53 12.92 8.11
N LYS A 167 9.77 12.14 8.89
CA LYS A 167 10.38 11.13 9.77
C LYS A 167 11.03 9.99 9.04
N ALA A 168 10.52 9.58 7.88
CA ALA A 168 11.21 8.62 7.04
C ALA A 168 12.60 9.14 6.61
N CYS A 169 12.71 10.41 6.21
CA CYS A 169 13.98 11.03 5.84
C CYS A 169 14.92 11.14 7.05
N ASP A 170 14.41 11.57 8.21
CA ASP A 170 15.17 11.64 9.47
C ASP A 170 15.78 10.27 9.85
N TYR A 171 14.98 9.19 9.79
CA TYR A 171 15.47 7.85 10.13
C TYR A 171 16.54 7.34 9.15
N LEU A 172 16.49 7.77 7.89
CA LEU A 172 17.50 7.45 6.89
C LEU A 172 18.76 8.32 7.01
N GLY A 173 18.70 9.41 7.79
CA GLY A 173 19.79 10.39 7.86
C GLY A 173 20.01 11.13 6.54
N LEU A 174 18.96 11.28 5.73
CA LEU A 174 19.00 11.88 4.40
C LEU A 174 18.21 13.18 4.36
N LYS A 175 18.59 14.08 3.45
CA LYS A 175 17.75 15.24 3.12
C LYS A 175 16.52 14.78 2.35
N ASN A 176 15.44 15.54 2.46
CA ASN A 176 14.18 15.22 1.79
C ASN A 176 14.37 15.09 0.27
N ASP A 177 15.18 15.96 -0.35
CA ASP A 177 15.46 15.95 -1.79
C ASP A 177 16.41 14.82 -2.25
N GLU A 178 16.96 14.03 -1.32
CA GLU A 178 17.75 12.81 -1.59
C GLU A 178 16.88 11.55 -1.52
N VAL A 179 15.59 11.67 -1.15
CA VAL A 179 14.64 10.56 -1.01
C VAL A 179 13.51 10.70 -2.03
N MET A 180 13.20 9.62 -2.73
CA MET A 180 12.04 9.57 -3.64
C MET A 180 10.93 8.70 -3.08
N LEU A 181 9.71 9.23 -3.01
CA LEU A 181 8.52 8.41 -2.85
C LEU A 181 8.12 7.83 -4.20
N VAL A 182 7.97 6.51 -4.27
CA VAL A 182 7.40 5.80 -5.42
C VAL A 182 5.99 5.32 -5.08
N ALA A 183 4.99 5.79 -5.83
CA ALA A 183 3.57 5.49 -5.55
C ALA A 183 2.70 5.52 -6.81
N ALA A 184 1.58 4.78 -6.77
CA ALA A 184 0.54 4.81 -7.78
C ALA A 184 -0.58 5.83 -7.49
N HIS A 185 -0.54 6.46 -6.30
CA HIS A 185 -1.59 7.37 -5.83
C HIS A 185 -1.10 8.83 -5.83
N GLU A 186 -1.72 9.65 -6.68
CA GLU A 186 -1.32 11.05 -6.90
C GLU A 186 -1.37 11.89 -5.61
N ASN A 187 -2.36 11.67 -4.75
CA ASN A 187 -2.47 12.38 -3.46
C ASN A 187 -1.27 12.11 -2.53
N ASP A 188 -0.70 10.90 -2.60
CA ASP A 188 0.46 10.53 -1.79
C ASP A 188 1.74 11.22 -2.30
N LEU A 189 1.92 11.24 -3.63
CA LEU A 189 3.02 11.94 -4.28
C LEU A 189 2.96 13.46 -4.07
N LEU A 190 1.76 14.06 -4.17
CA LEU A 190 1.57 15.49 -3.89
C LEU A 190 1.93 15.84 -2.44
N ALA A 191 1.66 14.95 -1.48
CA ALA A 191 2.03 15.16 -0.09
C ALA A 191 3.54 14.99 0.14
N ALA A 192 4.18 14.04 -0.54
CA ALA A 192 5.62 13.86 -0.53
C ALA A 192 6.37 15.05 -1.15
N GLU A 193 5.91 15.55 -2.31
CA GLU A 193 6.45 16.74 -2.97
C GLU A 193 6.37 17.97 -2.07
N LYS A 194 5.21 18.20 -1.41
CA LYS A 194 5.05 19.27 -0.41
C LYS A 194 5.95 19.09 0.81
N SER A 195 6.39 17.87 1.07
CA SER A 195 7.36 17.54 2.10
C SER A 195 8.81 17.65 1.60
N GLY A 196 9.04 17.97 0.33
CA GLY A 196 10.36 18.15 -0.27
C GLY A 196 10.99 16.88 -0.85
N LEU A 197 10.24 15.78 -0.94
CA LEU A 197 10.72 14.53 -1.54
C LEU A 197 10.62 14.57 -3.06
N LYS A 198 11.45 13.75 -3.72
CA LYS A 198 11.28 13.40 -5.13
C LYS A 198 10.09 12.47 -5.34
N THR A 199 9.53 12.49 -6.54
CA THR A 199 8.28 11.78 -6.87
C THR A 199 8.41 10.83 -8.06
N GLY A 200 8.16 9.55 -7.81
CA GLY A 200 8.10 8.51 -8.84
C GLY A 200 6.69 7.94 -8.98
N PHE A 201 5.95 8.39 -9.99
CA PHE A 201 4.64 7.83 -10.28
C PHE A 201 4.77 6.52 -11.07
N VAL A 202 4.23 5.43 -10.52
CA VAL A 202 4.06 4.16 -11.23
C VAL A 202 2.60 3.94 -11.58
N TYR A 203 2.33 3.72 -12.87
CA TYR A 203 0.97 3.55 -13.35
C TYR A 203 0.45 2.14 -13.08
N ARG A 204 -0.57 2.04 -12.21
CA ARG A 204 -1.27 0.79 -11.85
C ARG A 204 -2.73 0.84 -12.30
N PRO A 205 -3.01 0.71 -13.62
CA PRO A 205 -4.35 0.97 -14.18
C PRO A 205 -5.45 0.05 -13.65
N PHE A 206 -5.10 -1.16 -13.21
CA PHE A 206 -6.05 -2.21 -12.86
C PHE A 206 -6.25 -2.39 -11.36
N GLU A 207 -5.70 -1.49 -10.52
CA GLU A 207 -5.80 -1.59 -9.06
C GLU A 207 -7.25 -1.76 -8.58
N HIS A 208 -8.18 -0.97 -9.13
CA HIS A 208 -9.55 -0.89 -8.65
C HIS A 208 -10.58 -1.62 -9.52
N SER A 209 -10.23 -2.03 -10.74
CA SER A 209 -11.15 -2.72 -11.64
C SER A 209 -10.41 -3.40 -12.81
N ASP A 210 -11.10 -4.28 -13.53
CA ASP A 210 -10.55 -4.90 -14.75
C ASP A 210 -10.57 -3.94 -15.95
N LYS A 211 -11.20 -2.76 -15.80
CA LYS A 211 -11.09 -1.66 -16.75
C LYS A 211 -9.91 -0.76 -16.33
N PRO A 212 -9.01 -0.41 -17.26
CA PRO A 212 -7.87 0.43 -16.90
C PRO A 212 -8.35 1.83 -16.51
N LYS A 213 -7.92 2.33 -15.34
CA LYS A 213 -8.09 3.74 -14.95
C LYS A 213 -7.37 4.59 -15.99
N LYS A 214 -8.01 5.66 -16.50
CA LYS A 214 -7.34 6.60 -17.41
C LYS A 214 -6.07 7.18 -16.77
N ARG A 215 -4.95 7.17 -17.49
CA ARG A 215 -3.74 7.88 -17.09
C ARG A 215 -3.97 9.39 -17.17
N LEU A 216 -3.82 10.07 -16.04
CA LEU A 216 -3.89 11.53 -15.98
C LEU A 216 -2.52 12.13 -16.30
N ILE A 217 -2.55 13.32 -16.90
CA ILE A 217 -1.33 14.13 -17.09
C ILE A 217 -0.95 14.68 -15.72
N ASN A 218 0.29 14.47 -15.31
CA ASN A 218 0.84 14.96 -14.06
C ASN A 218 2.28 15.45 -14.30
N ASN A 219 2.83 16.16 -13.33
CA ASN A 219 4.17 16.76 -13.41
C ASN A 219 5.15 16.16 -12.38
N PHE A 220 4.94 14.93 -11.93
CA PHE A 220 5.88 14.24 -11.04
C PHE A 220 7.23 14.01 -11.72
N ASP A 221 8.32 13.97 -10.93
CA ASP A 221 9.70 13.89 -11.46
C ASP A 221 9.87 12.71 -12.42
N TYR A 222 9.27 11.56 -12.09
CA TYR A 222 9.29 10.35 -12.92
C TYR A 222 7.88 9.77 -13.09
N ASN A 223 7.63 9.23 -14.29
CA ASN A 223 6.31 8.81 -14.74
C ASN A 223 6.40 7.52 -15.54
N VAL A 224 6.26 6.38 -14.87
CA VAL A 224 6.60 5.06 -15.43
C VAL A 224 5.42 4.08 -15.39
N ASN A 225 5.52 3.00 -16.15
CA ASN A 225 4.55 1.90 -16.15
C ASN A 225 5.00 0.71 -15.29
N SER A 226 6.26 0.67 -14.87
CA SER A 226 6.84 -0.40 -14.04
C SER A 226 8.04 0.07 -13.23
N PHE A 227 8.42 -0.69 -12.21
CA PHE A 227 9.66 -0.47 -11.46
C PHE A 227 10.92 -0.72 -12.30
N ILE A 228 10.85 -1.61 -13.29
CA ILE A 228 11.94 -1.84 -14.26
C ILE A 228 12.15 -0.58 -15.13
N GLU A 229 11.07 0.05 -15.58
CA GLU A 229 11.14 1.31 -16.30
C GLU A 229 11.70 2.43 -15.42
N LEU A 230 11.30 2.50 -14.14
CA LEU A 230 11.87 3.44 -13.18
C LEU A 230 13.38 3.28 -13.07
N TYR A 231 13.85 2.05 -12.85
CA TYR A 231 15.26 1.73 -12.75
C TYR A 231 16.04 2.23 -13.98
N ASN A 232 15.52 2.00 -15.18
CA ASN A 232 16.19 2.46 -16.40
C ASN A 232 16.29 3.98 -16.54
N GLN A 233 15.39 4.75 -15.92
CA GLN A 233 15.41 6.21 -15.96
C GLN A 233 16.33 6.84 -14.89
N ILE A 234 16.62 6.12 -13.79
CA ILE A 234 17.33 6.69 -12.63
C ILE A 234 18.69 6.04 -12.33
N LYS A 235 19.07 4.95 -13.01
CA LYS A 235 20.33 4.23 -12.80
C LYS A 235 21.58 4.95 -13.28
#